data_AF-A0A0S8JCC4-F1
#
_entry.id   AF-A0A0S8JCC4-F1
#
_cell.length_a   1.000
_cell.length_b   1.000
_cell.length_c   1.000
_cell.angle_alpha   90.00
_cell.angle_beta   90.00
_cell.angle_gamma   90.00
#
_symmetry.space_group_name_H-M   'P 1'
#
loop_
_entity.id
_entity.type
_entity.pdbx_description
1 polymer ?
#
loop_
_entity_poly.entity_id
_entity_poly.type
_entity_poly.pdbx_seq_one_letter_code
_entity_poly.pdbx_strand_id
1 'polypeptide(L)'
;MKFVRQILAAAVIVMLFSGFAFSQQTGDYRSAATGNWGDAATWETFDGASWVAASSAPTGTETITVDGEDTVKVDVVVSITGYVKVVETGIIEVTAGSLAFADGSTYEHARDGGNVPTSTWEMGSTALYTGITGSTPGNRGQDYYNLTL
;
A
#
# COMPACT_ATOMS: atom_id res chain seq x y z
N MET A 1 9.23 43.97 35.66
CA MET A 1 8.64 43.86 34.30
C MET A 1 9.65 43.10 33.45
N LYS A 2 9.50 41.77 33.24
CA LYS A 2 9.13 41.12 31.96
C LYS A 2 9.70 41.88 30.76
N PHE A 3 10.58 41.35 29.90
CA PHE A 3 10.37 40.15 29.07
C PHE A 3 11.67 39.55 28.53
N VAL A 4 11.85 38.24 28.72
CA VAL A 4 12.70 37.36 27.91
C VAL A 4 11.89 36.91 26.69
N ARG A 5 12.30 37.30 25.48
CA ARG A 5 11.81 36.82 24.16
C ARG A 5 12.96 37.16 23.18
N GLN A 6 13.55 36.28 22.38
CA GLN A 6 12.96 35.23 21.56
C GLN A 6 13.96 34.06 21.44
N ILE A 7 13.40 32.87 21.61
CA ILE A 7 14.05 31.56 21.61
C ILE A 7 14.25 31.09 20.16
N LEU A 8 15.31 30.30 19.95
CA LEU A 8 15.60 29.48 18.78
C LEU A 8 14.34 29.10 17.97
N ALA A 9 14.25 29.60 16.74
CA ALA A 9 13.16 29.26 15.81
C ALA A 9 13.67 28.69 14.47
N ALA A 10 14.81 27.99 14.48
CA ALA A 10 15.40 27.44 13.25
C ALA A 10 15.75 25.94 13.30
N ALA A 11 15.47 25.23 14.39
CA ALA A 11 15.90 23.83 14.56
C ALA A 11 14.76 22.81 14.78
N VAL A 12 13.48 23.19 14.63
CA VAL A 12 12.34 22.30 14.96
C VAL A 12 11.43 21.97 13.75
N ILE A 13 11.72 22.48 12.54
CA ILE A 13 10.79 22.39 11.39
C ILE A 13 11.11 21.24 10.40
N VAL A 14 11.98 20.28 10.72
CA VAL A 14 12.24 19.13 9.80
C VAL A 14 12.36 17.79 10.53
N MET A 15 11.48 17.50 11.49
CA MET A 15 11.37 16.15 12.11
C MET A 15 9.93 15.63 12.20
N LEU A 16 9.05 16.03 11.27
CA LEU A 16 7.68 15.50 11.17
C LEU A 16 7.32 15.19 9.71
N PHE A 17 8.17 14.43 9.03
CA PHE A 17 7.69 13.46 8.05
C PHE A 17 7.86 12.07 8.68
N SER A 18 7.22 11.88 9.84
CA SER A 18 6.94 10.53 10.31
C SER A 18 5.94 9.97 9.31
N GLY A 19 6.39 9.08 8.43
CA GLY A 19 5.49 8.29 7.61
C GLY A 19 4.36 7.77 8.50
N PHE A 20 3.12 7.90 8.04
CA PHE A 20 1.98 7.42 8.80
C PHE A 20 2.16 5.91 8.99
N ALA A 21 2.62 5.50 10.17
CA ALA A 21 2.56 4.11 10.59
C ALA A 21 1.10 3.85 10.94
N PHE A 22 0.31 3.40 9.95
CA PHE A 22 -1.01 2.86 10.23
C PHE A 22 -0.81 1.62 11.10
N SER A 23 -1.16 1.73 12.38
CA SER A 23 -1.45 0.56 13.20
C SER A 23 -2.61 -0.17 12.52
N GLN A 24 -2.52 -1.50 12.44
CA GLN A 24 -3.63 -2.35 11.98
C GLN A 24 -4.95 -1.93 12.66
N GLN A 25 -5.97 -1.67 11.85
CA GLN A 25 -7.31 -1.25 12.25
C GLN A 25 -8.32 -2.34 11.90
N THR A 26 -9.39 -2.49 12.70
CA THR A 26 -10.48 -3.42 12.38
C THR A 26 -10.97 -3.19 10.96
N GLY A 27 -11.01 -4.25 10.16
CA GLY A 27 -11.39 -4.23 8.75
C GLY A 27 -10.21 -4.14 7.77
N ASP A 28 -8.97 -4.00 8.25
CA ASP A 28 -7.79 -4.13 7.39
C ASP A 28 -7.68 -5.56 6.85
N TYR A 29 -7.04 -5.67 5.69
CA TYR A 29 -6.82 -6.93 4.98
C TYR A 29 -5.32 -7.21 4.82
N ARG A 30 -4.96 -8.49 4.88
CA ARG A 30 -3.66 -8.94 4.39
C ARG A 30 -3.74 -10.29 3.67
N SER A 31 -2.77 -10.56 2.81
CA SER A 31 -2.59 -11.88 2.22
C SER A 31 -2.34 -12.93 3.30
N ALA A 32 -2.99 -14.07 3.18
CA ALA A 32 -2.78 -15.25 4.02
C ALA A 32 -2.24 -16.45 3.23
N ALA A 33 -2.37 -16.40 1.89
CA ALA A 33 -1.85 -17.39 0.97
C ALA A 33 -1.76 -16.85 -0.45
N THR A 34 -0.85 -17.40 -1.24
CA THR A 34 -0.84 -17.26 -2.70
C THR A 34 -2.16 -17.73 -3.31
N GLY A 35 -2.79 -16.87 -4.12
CA GLY A 35 -4.08 -17.17 -4.74
C GLY A 35 -4.66 -15.99 -5.51
N ASN A 36 -5.93 -16.07 -5.86
CA ASN A 36 -6.62 -15.04 -6.62
C ASN A 36 -7.12 -13.93 -5.70
N TRP A 37 -7.10 -12.68 -6.18
CA TRP A 37 -7.64 -11.55 -5.45
C TRP A 37 -9.11 -11.77 -5.12
N GLY A 38 -9.90 -12.28 -6.06
CA GLY A 38 -11.33 -12.51 -5.87
C GLY A 38 -11.70 -13.61 -4.86
N ASP A 39 -10.74 -14.45 -4.44
CA ASP A 39 -10.99 -15.58 -3.55
C ASP A 39 -10.80 -15.20 -2.08
N ALA A 40 -11.83 -15.39 -1.25
CA ALA A 40 -11.77 -15.08 0.19
C ALA A 40 -10.64 -15.84 0.92
N ALA A 41 -10.28 -17.04 0.45
CA ALA A 41 -9.24 -17.88 1.03
C ALA A 41 -7.81 -17.31 0.86
N THR A 42 -7.62 -16.32 -0.01
CA THR A 42 -6.35 -15.60 -0.16
C THR A 42 -6.11 -14.60 0.97
N TRP A 43 -7.16 -14.27 1.74
CA TRP A 43 -7.14 -13.13 2.64
C TRP A 43 -7.49 -13.49 4.09
N GLU A 44 -6.90 -12.72 4.99
CA GLU A 44 -7.37 -12.57 6.37
C GLU A 44 -7.72 -11.10 6.63
N THR A 45 -8.67 -10.87 7.53
CA THR A 45 -9.10 -9.54 7.96
C THR A 45 -8.81 -9.34 9.44
N PHE A 46 -8.41 -8.14 9.82
CA PHE A 46 -8.16 -7.81 11.22
C PHE A 46 -9.49 -7.52 11.93
N ASP A 47 -9.81 -8.26 12.98
CA ASP A 47 -11.07 -8.10 13.73
C ASP A 47 -10.97 -7.02 14.85
N GLY A 48 -9.82 -6.38 14.98
CA GLY A 48 -9.50 -5.44 16.06
C GLY A 48 -8.61 -6.03 17.16
N ALA A 49 -8.43 -7.35 17.19
CA ALA A 49 -7.55 -8.04 18.12
C ALA A 49 -6.64 -9.07 17.43
N SER A 50 -7.14 -9.76 16.41
CA SER A 50 -6.45 -10.83 15.69
C SER A 50 -6.76 -10.78 14.20
N TRP A 51 -5.87 -11.38 13.41
CA TRP A 51 -6.16 -11.66 12.01
C TRP A 51 -6.94 -12.97 11.93
N VAL A 52 -8.08 -12.92 11.24
CA VAL A 52 -8.99 -14.06 11.07
C VAL A 52 -9.28 -14.27 9.59
N ALA A 53 -9.57 -15.51 9.19
CA ALA A 53 -9.89 -15.83 7.80
C ALA A 53 -11.03 -14.92 7.28
N ALA A 54 -10.83 -14.29 6.12
CA ALA A 54 -11.82 -13.39 5.56
C ALA A 54 -13.03 -14.16 5.02
N SER A 55 -14.23 -13.60 5.17
CA SER A 55 -15.45 -14.15 4.55
C SER A 55 -15.63 -13.71 3.10
N SER A 56 -14.90 -12.69 2.67
CA SER A 56 -14.90 -12.11 1.32
C SER A 56 -13.56 -11.44 1.04
N ALA A 57 -13.16 -11.41 -0.23
CA ALA A 57 -12.03 -10.63 -0.70
C ALA A 57 -12.20 -9.12 -0.41
N PRO A 58 -11.09 -8.35 -0.30
CA PRO A 58 -11.14 -6.91 -0.17
C PRO A 58 -11.69 -6.25 -1.42
N THR A 59 -12.44 -5.18 -1.23
CA THR A 59 -13.12 -4.45 -2.31
C THR A 59 -12.25 -3.36 -2.94
N GLY A 60 -11.17 -2.97 -2.26
CA GLY A 60 -10.26 -1.89 -2.67
C GLY A 60 -10.47 -0.58 -1.92
N THR A 61 -11.41 -0.51 -0.98
CA THR A 61 -11.63 0.65 -0.10
C THR A 61 -10.81 0.57 1.20
N GLU A 62 -10.35 -0.63 1.52
CA GLU A 62 -9.67 -0.98 2.76
C GLU A 62 -8.18 -0.65 2.72
N THR A 63 -7.50 -0.82 3.86
CA THR A 63 -6.05 -0.97 3.90
C THR A 63 -5.70 -2.42 3.63
N ILE A 64 -4.96 -2.68 2.56
CA ILE A 64 -4.67 -4.03 2.07
C ILE A 64 -3.16 -4.21 2.03
N THR A 65 -2.64 -5.24 2.70
CA THR A 65 -1.22 -5.58 2.67
C THR A 65 -0.99 -6.90 1.95
N VAL A 66 -0.07 -6.92 1.00
CA VAL A 66 0.46 -8.17 0.44
C VAL A 66 1.86 -8.36 0.99
N ASP A 67 2.04 -9.42 1.77
CA ASP A 67 3.22 -9.69 2.59
C ASP A 67 3.80 -11.10 2.33
N GLY A 68 4.89 -11.43 3.04
CA GLY A 68 5.56 -12.71 2.93
C GLY A 68 6.05 -12.99 1.50
N GLU A 69 5.96 -14.26 1.12
CA GLU A 69 6.26 -14.74 -0.23
C GLU A 69 5.00 -14.87 -1.11
N ASP A 70 3.87 -14.31 -0.66
CA ASP A 70 2.59 -14.54 -1.32
C ASP A 70 2.49 -13.82 -2.66
N THR A 71 1.91 -14.52 -3.65
CA THR A 71 1.51 -13.94 -4.92
C THR A 71 0.00 -13.85 -5.01
N VAL A 72 -0.52 -12.62 -4.98
CA VAL A 72 -1.93 -12.32 -5.18
C VAL A 72 -2.17 -12.01 -6.65
N LYS A 73 -3.00 -12.83 -7.31
CA LYS A 73 -3.32 -12.71 -8.73
C LYS A 73 -4.60 -11.90 -8.91
N VAL A 74 -4.52 -10.74 -9.54
CA VAL A 74 -5.70 -9.94 -9.89
C VAL A 74 -6.41 -10.62 -11.06
N ASP A 75 -7.41 -11.42 -10.73
CA ASP A 75 -8.23 -12.24 -11.64
C ASP A 75 -9.59 -11.58 -11.97
N VAL A 76 -9.97 -10.58 -11.17
CA VAL A 76 -11.19 -9.76 -11.32
C VAL A 76 -10.85 -8.29 -11.53
N VAL A 77 -11.84 -7.48 -11.93
CA VAL A 77 -11.66 -6.02 -12.00
C VAL A 77 -11.62 -5.44 -10.58
N VAL A 78 -10.54 -4.76 -10.24
CA VAL A 78 -10.31 -4.15 -8.92
C VAL A 78 -10.05 -2.65 -9.10
N SER A 79 -10.80 -1.83 -8.37
CA SER A 79 -10.57 -0.38 -8.29
C SER A 79 -10.25 0.00 -6.84
N ILE A 80 -9.00 0.40 -6.62
CA ILE A 80 -8.51 0.81 -5.31
C ILE A 80 -8.89 2.28 -5.10
N THR A 81 -9.63 2.55 -4.05
CA THR A 81 -9.90 3.90 -3.52
C THR A 81 -9.24 4.11 -2.15
N GLY A 82 -8.81 3.02 -1.50
CA GLY A 82 -8.07 3.01 -0.25
C GLY A 82 -6.56 2.88 -0.46
N TYR A 83 -5.96 1.94 0.25
CA TYR A 83 -4.51 1.80 0.37
C TYR A 83 -4.07 0.37 0.10
N VAL A 84 -3.10 0.18 -0.79
CA VAL A 84 -2.47 -1.13 -1.03
C VAL A 84 -0.98 -1.03 -0.75
N LYS A 85 -0.48 -1.87 0.14
CA LYS A 85 0.93 -1.98 0.50
C LYS A 85 1.49 -3.32 0.05
N VAL A 86 2.66 -3.30 -0.56
CA VAL A 86 3.43 -4.53 -0.80
C VAL A 86 4.70 -4.47 0.03
N VAL A 87 4.88 -5.44 0.93
CA VAL A 87 6.05 -5.55 1.82
C VAL A 87 6.86 -6.81 1.52
N GLU A 88 8.04 -6.91 2.12
CA GLU A 88 8.89 -8.10 2.07
C GLU A 88 9.12 -8.61 0.64
N THR A 89 8.62 -9.79 0.30
CA THR A 89 8.74 -10.36 -1.05
C THR A 89 7.40 -10.54 -1.76
N GLY A 90 6.30 -10.03 -1.19
CA GLY A 90 4.93 -10.23 -1.67
C GLY A 90 4.68 -9.62 -3.05
N ILE A 91 3.84 -10.26 -3.87
CA ILE A 91 3.65 -9.92 -5.29
C ILE A 91 2.18 -9.69 -5.57
N ILE A 92 1.88 -8.62 -6.32
CA ILE A 92 0.59 -8.45 -7.00
C ILE A 92 0.82 -8.67 -8.49
N GLU A 93 0.19 -9.70 -9.04
CA GLU A 93 0.28 -10.07 -10.46
C GLU A 93 -1.07 -9.84 -11.14
N VAL A 94 -1.15 -8.95 -12.14
CA VAL A 94 -2.39 -8.79 -12.91
C VAL A 94 -2.47 -9.88 -13.98
N THR A 95 -3.52 -10.70 -13.90
CA THR A 95 -3.69 -11.88 -14.77
C THR A 95 -4.87 -11.70 -15.73
N ALA A 96 -6.07 -12.15 -15.35
CA ALA A 96 -7.29 -12.01 -16.15
C ALA A 96 -8.08 -10.74 -15.84
N GLY A 97 -7.82 -10.12 -14.69
CA GLY A 97 -8.50 -8.92 -14.21
C GLY A 97 -7.84 -7.62 -14.66
N SER A 98 -8.18 -6.54 -13.97
CA SER A 98 -7.52 -5.25 -14.11
C SER A 98 -7.38 -4.59 -12.73
N LEU A 99 -6.31 -3.81 -12.56
CA LEU A 99 -6.04 -3.07 -11.34
C LEU A 99 -5.99 -1.58 -11.67
N ALA A 100 -6.85 -0.79 -11.03
CA ALA A 100 -6.86 0.66 -11.16
C ALA A 100 -6.75 1.32 -9.79
N PHE A 101 -5.91 2.33 -9.66
CA PHE A 101 -5.81 3.20 -8.49
C PHE A 101 -6.60 4.48 -8.79
N ALA A 102 -7.74 4.64 -8.12
CA ALA A 102 -8.67 5.75 -8.26
C ALA A 102 -8.20 7.01 -7.50
N ASP A 103 -9.02 8.07 -7.53
CA ASP A 103 -8.72 9.34 -6.85
C ASP A 103 -8.47 9.17 -5.35
N GLY A 104 -7.42 9.83 -4.87
CA GLY A 104 -6.94 9.76 -3.49
C GLY A 104 -6.31 8.43 -3.06
N SER A 105 -6.34 7.38 -3.89
CA SER A 105 -5.79 6.07 -3.52
C SER A 105 -4.26 6.05 -3.50
N THR A 106 -3.69 5.09 -2.78
CA THR A 106 -2.23 4.91 -2.71
C THR A 106 -1.82 3.45 -2.90
N TYR A 107 -0.82 3.26 -3.74
CA TYR A 107 0.02 2.06 -3.77
C TYR A 107 1.34 2.36 -3.06
N GLU A 108 1.70 1.57 -2.06
CA GLU A 108 3.00 1.64 -1.41
C GLU A 108 3.87 0.42 -1.78
N HIS A 109 5.00 0.71 -2.43
CA HIS A 109 6.08 -0.24 -2.66
C HIS A 109 7.05 -0.21 -1.48
N ALA A 110 6.74 -0.98 -0.45
CA ALA A 110 7.49 -1.11 0.79
C ALA A 110 8.39 -2.35 0.81
N ARG A 111 9.01 -2.65 -0.33
CA ARG A 111 9.97 -3.74 -0.51
C ARG A 111 11.15 -3.31 -1.39
N ASP A 112 12.24 -4.08 -1.32
CA ASP A 112 13.38 -3.93 -2.24
C ASP A 112 13.16 -4.78 -3.50
N GLY A 113 13.45 -4.20 -4.67
CA GLY A 113 13.32 -4.89 -5.95
C GLY A 113 11.88 -5.32 -6.28
N GLY A 114 11.72 -6.50 -6.88
CA GLY A 114 10.42 -6.98 -7.36
C GLY A 114 9.85 -6.14 -8.51
N ASN A 115 8.54 -6.17 -8.70
CA ASN A 115 7.83 -5.45 -9.75
C ASN A 115 6.73 -4.57 -9.14
N VAL A 116 6.54 -3.39 -9.70
CA VAL A 116 5.30 -2.62 -9.51
C VAL A 116 4.19 -3.32 -10.31
N PRO A 117 2.98 -3.55 -9.75
CA PRO A 117 1.90 -4.17 -10.50
C PRO A 117 1.48 -3.29 -11.69
N THR A 118 1.22 -3.89 -12.84
CA THR A 118 0.67 -3.17 -14.01
C THR A 118 -0.71 -2.64 -13.66
N SER A 119 -0.87 -1.32 -13.64
CA SER A 119 -2.08 -0.67 -13.13
C SER A 119 -2.43 0.58 -13.94
N THR A 120 -3.71 0.94 -13.93
CA THR A 120 -4.15 2.28 -14.34
C THR A 120 -4.06 3.23 -13.16
N TRP A 121 -3.45 4.40 -13.35
CA TRP A 121 -3.27 5.41 -12.30
C TRP A 121 -4.16 6.61 -12.60
N GLU A 122 -5.34 6.64 -12.01
CA GLU A 122 -6.31 7.69 -12.24
C GLU A 122 -5.92 9.00 -11.53
N MET A 123 -6.63 10.08 -11.85
CA MET A 123 -6.44 11.40 -11.25
C MET A 123 -6.38 11.31 -9.73
N GLY A 124 -5.36 11.89 -9.11
CA GLY A 124 -5.17 11.98 -7.66
C GLY A 124 -4.51 10.76 -7.00
N SER A 125 -4.37 9.64 -7.71
CA SER A 125 -3.69 8.44 -7.19
C SER A 125 -2.20 8.67 -6.93
N THR A 126 -1.63 7.88 -6.02
CA THR A 126 -0.21 7.97 -5.65
C THR A 126 0.47 6.60 -5.69
N ALA A 127 1.59 6.52 -6.41
CA ALA A 127 2.60 5.49 -6.20
C ALA A 127 3.66 6.01 -5.21
N LEU A 128 3.86 5.30 -4.11
CA LEU A 128 4.76 5.67 -3.02
C LEU A 128 5.83 4.59 -2.88
N TYR A 129 7.10 4.93 -3.07
CA TYR A 129 8.21 3.98 -2.88
C TYR A 129 8.89 4.27 -1.55
N THR A 130 8.82 3.31 -0.62
CA THR A 130 9.35 3.46 0.75
C THR A 130 10.37 2.38 1.10
N GLY A 131 10.35 1.25 0.40
CA GLY A 131 11.15 0.07 0.73
C GLY A 131 12.39 -0.18 -0.15
N ILE A 132 12.68 0.70 -1.11
CA ILE A 132 13.83 0.51 -2.02
C ILE A 132 15.12 0.79 -1.26
N THR A 133 15.98 -0.23 -1.10
CA THR A 133 17.23 -0.13 -0.33
C THR A 133 18.47 -0.42 -1.18
N GLY A 134 18.35 -1.14 -2.28
CA GLY A 134 19.46 -1.42 -3.21
C GLY A 134 19.03 -1.83 -4.62
N SER A 135 17.87 -2.46 -4.77
CA SER A 135 17.36 -2.95 -6.05
C SER A 135 16.17 -2.14 -6.51
N THR A 136 16.30 -1.43 -7.63
CA THR A 136 15.16 -0.68 -8.20
C THR A 136 14.07 -1.64 -8.69
N PRO A 137 12.78 -1.38 -8.42
CA PRO A 137 11.71 -2.25 -8.89
C PRO A 137 11.60 -2.23 -10.41
N GLY A 138 11.26 -3.39 -10.97
CA GLY A 138 10.82 -3.56 -12.35
C GLY A 138 9.42 -2.98 -12.58
N ASN A 139 9.04 -2.86 -13.85
CA ASN A 139 7.71 -2.36 -14.28
C ASN A 139 7.33 -0.97 -13.71
N ARG A 140 8.32 -0.16 -13.35
CA ARG A 140 8.15 1.19 -12.79
C ARG A 140 7.92 2.29 -13.84
N GLY A 141 7.85 1.94 -15.12
CA GLY A 141 7.70 2.88 -16.23
C GLY A 141 6.24 3.08 -16.63
N GLN A 142 5.36 3.27 -15.64
CA GLN A 142 3.92 3.45 -15.85
C GLN A 142 3.53 4.92 -15.76
N ASP A 143 2.35 5.26 -16.29
CA ASP A 143 1.82 6.62 -16.33
C ASP A 143 1.23 7.03 -14.97
N TYR A 144 2.05 7.11 -13.93
CA TYR A 144 1.61 7.52 -12.59
C TYR A 144 1.01 8.93 -12.59
N TYR A 145 -0.06 9.14 -11.82
CA TYR A 145 -0.55 10.48 -11.54
C TYR A 145 0.38 11.23 -10.57
N ASN A 146 0.60 10.67 -9.37
CA ASN A 146 1.66 11.10 -8.46
C ASN A 146 2.65 9.95 -8.24
N LEU A 147 3.95 10.26 -8.21
CA LEU A 147 5.02 9.35 -7.79
C LEU A 147 5.84 10.01 -6.67
N THR A 148 5.99 9.31 -5.55
CA THR A 148 6.82 9.71 -4.41
C THR A 148 7.88 8.65 -4.14
N LEU A 149 9.10 9.10 -3.80
CA LEU A 149 10.29 8.28 -3.58
C LEU A 149 10.88 8.49 -2.18
#